data_AF-A0A966WXR4-F1
#
_entry.id   AF-A0A966WXR4-F1
#
_cell.length_a   1.000
_cell.length_b   1.000
_cell.length_c   1.000
_cell.angle_alpha   90.00
_cell.angle_beta   90.00
_cell.angle_gamma   90.00
#
_symmetry.space_group_name_H-M   'P 1'
#
loop_
_entity.id
_entity.type
_entity.pdbx_description
1 polymer ?
#
loop_
_entity_poly.entity_id
_entity_poly.type
_entity_poly.pdbx_seq_one_letter_code
_entity_poly.pdbx_strand_id
1 'polypeptide(L)'
;ERFIGVGIGFKEIHLRNLTYFAYMDTVEEGAPDLDVGVKIFKGLNVSRGLPIPVVLRFDYHGAVPGARKRAIDHCERVKAAIESRYSDLCQQGLLHTLLTVRDRDRAVPAETVSSSITFNTGGGH
;
A
#
# COMPACT_ATOMS: atom_id res chain seq x y z
N GLU A 1 -8.55 -12.55 -1.83
CA GLU A 1 -7.70 -11.38 -2.11
C GLU A 1 -6.29 -11.71 -1.62
N ARG A 2 -5.25 -11.13 -2.22
CA ARG A 2 -3.84 -11.44 -1.88
C ARG A 2 -3.13 -10.30 -1.16
N PHE A 3 -3.54 -9.05 -1.41
CA PHE A 3 -3.11 -7.89 -0.65
C PHE A 3 -4.18 -6.79 -0.64
N ILE A 4 -4.00 -5.82 0.26
CA ILE A 4 -4.79 -4.59 0.32
C ILE A 4 -4.04 -3.51 -0.47
N GLY A 5 -4.66 -2.93 -1.48
CA GLY A 5 -4.13 -1.77 -2.20
C GLY A 5 -4.69 -0.47 -1.62
N VAL A 6 -3.82 0.51 -1.38
CA VAL A 6 -4.15 1.83 -0.83
C VAL A 6 -3.65 2.93 -1.78
N GLY A 7 -4.53 3.90 -2.11
CA GLY A 7 -4.20 5.10 -2.88
C GLY A 7 -5.23 5.45 -3.96
N ILE A 8 -4.78 6.14 -5.00
CA ILE A 8 -5.60 6.59 -6.14
C ILE A 8 -5.51 5.61 -7.32
N GLY A 9 -6.37 4.58 -7.27
CA GLY A 9 -6.72 3.65 -8.36
C GLY A 9 -5.58 2.93 -9.08
N PHE A 10 -5.39 1.63 -8.82
CA PHE A 10 -4.58 0.76 -9.66
C PHE A 10 -5.32 0.41 -10.96
N LYS A 11 -5.28 1.28 -11.98
CA LYS A 11 -5.87 0.96 -13.30
C LYS A 11 -5.36 -0.37 -13.89
N GLU A 12 -4.19 -0.84 -13.48
CA GLU A 12 -3.54 -2.07 -13.96
C GLU A 12 -3.83 -3.34 -13.13
N ILE A 13 -4.39 -3.22 -11.91
CA ILE A 13 -4.49 -4.35 -10.96
C ILE A 13 -5.95 -4.61 -10.49
N HIS A 14 -6.93 -4.18 -11.28
CA HIS A 14 -8.34 -4.57 -11.05
C HIS A 14 -8.59 -6.00 -11.55
N LEU A 15 -7.88 -6.98 -10.98
CA LEU A 15 -8.07 -8.40 -11.23
C LEU A 15 -8.88 -9.04 -10.10
N ARG A 16 -9.89 -9.83 -10.47
CA ARG A 16 -10.76 -10.52 -9.51
C ARG A 16 -9.91 -11.40 -8.59
N ASN A 17 -10.16 -11.31 -7.27
CA ASN A 17 -9.50 -12.06 -6.20
C ASN A 17 -8.01 -11.75 -5.96
N LEU A 18 -7.42 -10.79 -6.67
CA LEU A 18 -6.03 -10.39 -6.45
C LEU A 18 -5.90 -9.30 -5.38
N THR A 19 -6.73 -8.26 -5.44
CA THR A 19 -6.56 -7.05 -4.61
C THR A 19 -7.88 -6.62 -4.00
N TYR A 20 -7.90 -6.38 -2.69
CA TYR A 20 -8.93 -5.55 -2.06
C TYR A 20 -8.46 -4.11 -2.18
N PHE A 21 -9.25 -3.23 -2.80
CA PHE A 21 -8.85 -1.85 -3.03
C PHE A 21 -9.60 -0.91 -2.10
N ALA A 22 -8.86 -0.18 -1.26
CA ALA A 22 -9.38 0.92 -0.48
C ALA A 22 -8.99 2.22 -1.19
N TYR A 23 -9.98 2.90 -1.79
CA TYR A 23 -9.75 4.20 -2.43
C TYR A 23 -9.57 5.24 -1.33
N MET A 24 -8.49 6.01 -1.37
CA MET A 24 -8.28 7.06 -0.38
C MET A 24 -7.40 8.18 -0.89
N ASP A 25 -7.91 9.41 -0.78
CA ASP A 25 -7.16 10.65 -0.90
C ASP A 25 -6.54 11.06 0.45
N THR A 26 -7.15 10.65 1.57
CA THR A 26 -6.62 10.78 2.95
C THR A 26 -6.95 9.51 3.76
N VAL A 27 -6.20 9.22 4.83
CA VAL A 27 -6.47 8.03 5.66
C VAL A 27 -7.75 8.18 6.46
N GLU A 28 -8.08 9.40 6.87
CA GLU A 28 -9.27 9.74 7.63
C GLU A 28 -10.55 9.44 6.84
N GLU A 29 -10.56 9.71 5.53
CA GLU A 29 -11.68 9.39 4.65
C GLU A 29 -11.69 7.91 4.22
N GLY A 30 -10.52 7.29 4.16
CA GLY A 30 -10.33 5.88 3.75
C GLY A 30 -10.41 4.85 4.87
N ALA A 31 -10.44 5.27 6.13
CA ALA A 31 -10.35 4.39 7.29
C ALA A 31 -11.42 3.29 7.33
N PRO A 32 -12.71 3.58 7.03
CA PRO A 32 -13.75 2.54 7.01
C PRO A 32 -13.47 1.45 5.97
N ASP A 33 -13.03 1.82 4.77
CA ASP A 33 -12.72 0.87 3.70
C ASP A 33 -11.51 0.01 4.07
N LEU A 34 -10.50 0.62 4.69
CA LEU A 34 -9.32 -0.09 5.15
C LEU A 34 -9.62 -1.05 6.30
N ASP A 35 -10.51 -0.68 7.23
CA ASP A 35 -10.95 -1.55 8.33
C ASP A 35 -11.64 -2.81 7.80
N VAL A 36 -12.47 -2.67 6.77
CA VAL A 36 -13.13 -3.80 6.09
C VAL A 36 -12.07 -4.71 5.46
N GLY A 37 -11.09 -4.13 4.76
CA GLY A 37 -9.97 -4.89 4.20
C GLY A 37 -9.19 -5.65 5.27
N VAL A 38 -8.83 -4.99 6.37
CA VAL A 38 -8.13 -5.62 7.51
C VAL A 38 -8.98 -6.73 8.13
N LYS A 39 -10.29 -6.55 8.27
CA LYS A 39 -11.20 -7.60 8.77
C LYS A 39 -11.22 -8.83 7.87
N ILE A 40 -11.28 -8.64 6.55
CA ILE A 40 -11.22 -9.74 5.57
C ILE A 40 -9.89 -10.49 5.74
N PHE A 41 -8.77 -9.77 5.77
CA PHE A 41 -7.44 -10.37 5.87
C PHE A 41 -7.14 -10.97 7.26
N LYS A 42 -7.78 -10.51 8.33
CA LYS A 42 -7.76 -11.23 9.61
C LYS A 42 -8.33 -12.64 9.47
N GLY A 43 -9.45 -12.78 8.73
CA GLY A 43 -10.07 -14.07 8.45
C GLY A 43 -9.28 -14.94 7.47
N LEU A 44 -8.69 -14.34 6.43
CA LEU A 44 -7.99 -15.08 5.37
C LEU A 44 -6.52 -15.41 5.70
N ASN A 45 -5.80 -14.47 6.32
CA ASN A 45 -4.36 -14.54 6.54
C ASN A 45 -4.02 -14.77 8.02
N VAL A 46 -4.45 -13.85 8.89
CA VAL A 46 -4.02 -13.87 10.31
C VAL A 46 -4.50 -15.13 11.02
N SER A 47 -5.70 -15.62 10.72
CA SER A 47 -6.24 -16.89 11.24
C SER A 47 -5.38 -18.12 10.90
N ARG A 48 -4.48 -17.99 9.93
CA ARG A 48 -3.54 -19.03 9.46
C ARG A 48 -2.08 -18.69 9.78
N GLY A 49 -1.84 -17.67 10.59
CA GLY A 49 -0.49 -17.21 10.94
C GLY A 49 0.24 -16.46 9.81
N LEU A 50 -0.49 -15.96 8.80
CA LEU A 50 0.09 -15.15 7.71
C LEU A 50 -0.16 -13.66 7.95
N PRO A 51 0.80 -12.77 7.62
CA PRO A 51 0.61 -11.33 7.75
C PRO A 51 -0.37 -10.78 6.71
N ILE A 52 -0.86 -9.57 6.97
CA ILE A 52 -1.67 -8.75 6.08
C ILE A 52 -0.73 -7.85 5.26
N PRO A 53 -0.58 -8.08 3.94
CA PRO A 53 0.21 -7.20 3.09
C PRO A 53 -0.63 -6.00 2.62
N VAL A 54 -0.11 -4.80 2.84
CA VAL A 54 -0.69 -3.53 2.42
C VAL A 54 0.27 -2.84 1.45
N VAL A 55 -0.19 -2.56 0.23
CA VAL A 55 0.59 -1.88 -0.81
C VAL A 55 0.02 -0.48 -0.99
N LEU A 56 0.84 0.52 -0.66
CA LEU A 56 0.53 1.92 -0.87
C LEU A 56 1.14 2.34 -2.22
N ARG A 57 0.31 2.88 -3.11
CA ARG A 57 0.79 3.42 -4.39
C ARG A 57 0.23 4.79 -4.67
N PHE A 58 1.14 5.74 -4.93
CA PHE A 58 0.79 7.09 -5.34
C PHE A 58 1.39 7.43 -6.69
N ASP A 59 0.55 7.90 -7.60
CA ASP A 59 0.96 8.33 -8.92
C ASP A 59 1.28 9.84 -8.89
N TYR A 60 2.23 10.29 -9.71
CA TYR A 60 2.56 11.70 -9.90
C TYR A 60 2.82 12.00 -11.38
N HIS A 61 2.77 13.28 -11.75
CA HIS A 61 3.14 13.76 -13.08
C HIS A 61 4.58 14.30 -13.05
N GLY A 62 5.53 13.58 -13.65
CA GLY A 62 6.94 13.95 -13.71
C GLY A 62 7.23 15.28 -14.40
N ALA A 63 6.33 15.77 -15.25
CA ALA A 63 6.41 17.10 -15.86
C ALA A 63 6.21 18.24 -14.85
N VAL A 64 5.64 17.97 -13.67
CA VAL A 64 5.37 18.98 -12.64
C VAL A 64 6.52 19.02 -11.63
N PRO A 65 7.25 20.15 -11.50
CA PRO A 65 8.34 20.27 -10.54
C PRO A 65 7.91 19.94 -9.10
N GLY A 66 8.73 19.12 -8.44
CA GLY A 66 8.50 18.66 -7.07
C GLY A 66 7.34 17.66 -6.87
N ALA A 67 6.65 17.23 -7.94
CA ALA A 67 5.52 16.31 -7.82
C ALA A 67 5.92 14.95 -7.23
N ARG A 68 7.08 14.41 -7.62
CA ARG A 68 7.63 13.17 -7.03
C ARG A 68 7.79 13.30 -5.52
N LYS A 69 8.41 14.38 -5.04
CA LYS A 69 8.61 14.60 -3.60
C LYS A 69 7.28 14.69 -2.87
N ARG A 70 6.31 15.45 -3.40
CA ARG A 70 4.97 15.56 -2.81
C ARG A 70 4.25 14.20 -2.74
N ALA A 71 4.39 13.35 -3.76
CA ALA A 71 3.83 12.01 -3.75
C ALA A 71 4.46 11.11 -2.70
N ILE A 72 5.79 11.18 -2.53
CA ILE A 72 6.50 10.46 -1.46
C ILE A 72 6.06 10.96 -0.08
N ASP A 73 6.05 12.27 0.14
CA ASP A 73 5.63 12.88 1.40
C ASP A 73 4.18 12.49 1.74
N HIS A 74 3.31 12.40 0.73
CA HIS A 74 1.94 11.92 0.91
C HIS A 74 1.91 10.43 1.30
N CYS A 75 2.63 9.58 0.56
CA CYS A 75 2.70 8.14 0.82
C CYS A 75 3.19 7.85 2.25
N GLU A 76 4.21 8.55 2.72
CA GLU A 76 4.73 8.40 4.09
C GLU A 76 3.74 8.89 5.15
N ARG A 77 2.97 9.96 4.91
CA ARG A 77 1.88 10.38 5.83
C ARG A 77 0.80 9.30 5.95
N VAL A 78 0.40 8.70 4.83
CA VAL A 78 -0.59 7.62 4.81
C VAL A 78 -0.07 6.39 5.53
N LYS A 79 1.17 5.99 5.27
CA LYS A 79 1.83 4.89 6.00
C LYS A 79 1.82 5.13 7.51
N ALA A 80 2.26 6.30 7.97
CA ALA A 80 2.31 6.61 9.39
C ALA A 80 0.92 6.52 10.04
N ALA A 81 -0.12 6.97 9.36
CA ALA A 81 -1.49 6.86 9.87
C ALA A 81 -2.00 5.40 9.88
N ILE A 82 -1.63 4.58 8.90
CA ILE A 82 -1.92 3.13 8.89
C ILE A 82 -1.20 2.43 10.06
N GLU A 83 0.10 2.68 10.23
CA GLU A 83 0.91 2.09 11.30
C GLU A 83 0.41 2.53 12.68
N SER A 84 -0.02 3.79 12.83
CA SER A 84 -0.64 4.28 14.07
C SER A 84 -2.00 3.63 14.34
N ARG A 85 -2.83 3.42 13.32
CA ARG A 85 -4.17 2.84 13.47
C ARG A 85 -4.12 1.35 13.80
N TYR A 86 -3.17 0.62 13.22
CA TYR A 86 -3.03 -0.82 13.37
C TYR A 86 -1.76 -1.21 14.13
N SER A 87 -1.38 -0.40 15.10
CA SER A 87 -0.14 -0.55 15.87
C SER A 87 0.06 -1.96 16.42
N ASP A 88 -1.01 -2.58 16.91
CA ASP A 88 -0.96 -3.93 17.48
C ASP A 88 -0.58 -4.99 16.42
N LEU A 89 -1.12 -4.87 15.21
CA LEU A 89 -0.79 -5.79 14.11
C LEU A 89 0.64 -5.54 13.62
N CYS A 90 1.09 -4.29 13.56
CA CYS A 90 2.45 -3.95 13.20
C CYS A 90 3.47 -4.50 14.22
N GLN A 91 3.21 -4.29 15.51
CA GLN A 91 4.07 -4.79 16.60
C GLN A 91 4.16 -6.31 16.62
N GLN A 92 3.09 -7.01 16.26
CA GLN A 92 3.05 -8.46 16.14
C GLN A 92 3.65 -9.00 14.82
N GLY A 93 4.09 -8.12 13.91
CA GLY A 93 4.56 -8.53 12.59
C GLY A 93 3.46 -9.11 11.69
N LEU A 94 2.19 -8.81 11.99
CA LEU A 94 1.01 -9.30 11.27
C LEU A 94 0.47 -8.31 10.24
N LEU A 95 1.04 -7.11 10.13
CA LEU A 95 0.75 -6.16 9.07
C LEU A 95 2.05 -5.61 8.52
N HIS A 96 2.21 -5.66 7.20
CA HIS A 96 3.37 -5.14 6.51
C HIS A 96 2.97 -4.19 5.38
N THR A 97 3.72 -3.10 5.24
CA THR A 97 3.47 -2.07 4.23
C THR A 97 4.58 -2.05 3.19
N LEU A 98 4.21 -1.92 1.91
CA LEU A 98 5.09 -1.60 0.80
C LEU A 98 4.67 -0.28 0.17
N LEU A 99 5.59 0.70 0.14
CA LEU A 99 5.33 2.03 -0.40
C LEU A 99 5.93 2.12 -1.79
N THR A 100 5.12 2.53 -2.75
CA THR A 100 5.51 2.71 -4.14
C THR A 100 5.00 4.05 -4.69
N VAL A 101 5.75 4.62 -5.63
CA VAL A 101 5.32 5.78 -6.42
C VAL A 101 5.50 5.53 -7.90
N ARG A 102 4.70 6.18 -8.76
CA ARG A 102 4.85 6.04 -10.21
C ARG A 102 4.69 7.36 -10.94
N ASP A 103 5.61 7.61 -11.87
CA ASP A 103 5.46 8.67 -12.85
C ASP A 103 4.44 8.26 -13.92
N ARG A 104 3.38 9.05 -14.09
CA ARG A 104 2.36 8.85 -15.13
C ARG A 104 2.76 9.37 -16.49
N ASP A 105 3.74 10.27 -16.55
CA ASP A 105 4.17 10.88 -17.81
C ASP A 105 5.16 9.98 -18.56
N ARG A 106 5.63 8.90 -17.91
CA ARG A 106 6.60 7.95 -18.46
C ARG A 106 6.04 6.53 -18.40
N ALA A 107 6.32 5.74 -19.43
CA ALA A 107 6.00 4.31 -19.47
C ALA A 107 6.99 3.48 -18.65
N VAL A 108 7.14 3.81 -17.35
CA VAL A 108 8.03 3.11 -16.42
C VAL A 108 7.24 2.39 -15.33
N PRO A 109 7.78 1.29 -14.76
CA PRO A 109 7.20 0.64 -13.59
C PRO A 109 7.12 1.57 -12.38
N ALA A 110 6.31 1.18 -11.39
CA ALA A 110 6.32 1.84 -10.09
C ALA A 110 7.67 1.62 -9.40
N GLU A 111 8.14 2.66 -8.73
CA GLU A 111 9.34 2.72 -7.92
C GLU A 111 9.00 2.34 -6.48
N THR A 112 9.81 1.48 -5.85
CA THR A 112 9.73 1.23 -4.40
C THR A 112 10.41 2.37 -3.64
N VAL A 113 9.68 2.95 -2.68
CA VAL A 113 10.16 4.04 -1.82
C VAL A 113 10.60 3.49 -0.47
N SER A 114 9.75 2.69 0.18
CA SER A 114 10.05 2.10 1.49
C SER A 114 9.22 0.83 1.73
N SER A 115 9.63 0.04 2.71
CA SER A 115 8.98 -1.22 3.08
C SER A 115 9.16 -1.47 4.57
N SER A 116 8.15 -2.08 5.22
CA SER A 116 8.25 -2.52 6.62
C SER A 116 9.05 -3.82 6.78
N ILE A 117 9.38 -4.50 5.68
CA ILE A 117 10.24 -5.68 5.65
C ILE A 117 11.39 -5.47 4.67
N THR A 118 12.55 -5.99 5.00
CA THR A 118 13.68 -6.03 4.06
C THR A 118 13.39 -7.10 3.02
N PHE A 119 13.27 -6.70 1.75
CA PHE A 119 13.30 -7.67 0.67
C PHE A 119 14.73 -8.20 0.58
N ASN A 120 14.90 -9.51 0.73
CA ASN A 120 16.14 -10.12 0.30
C ASN A 120 16.10 -10.08 -1.23
N THR A 121 16.75 -9.08 -1.85
CA THR A 121 16.84 -8.95 -3.30
C THR A 121 17.79 -10.00 -3.87
N GLY A 122 17.48 -11.28 -3.64
CA GLY A 122 18.00 -12.41 -4.41
C GLY A 122 17.03 -12.61 -5.57
N GLY A 123 17.46 -12.22 -6.77
CA GLY A 123 16.65 -12.22 -7.98
C GLY A 123 15.89 -13.53 -8.20
N GLY A 124 14.64 -13.38 -8.62
CA GLY A 124 13.78 -14.46 -9.07
C GLY A 124 12.80 -13.93 -10.10
N HIS A 125 13.12 -14.26 -11.36
CA HIS A 125 12.46 -13.92 -12.64
C HIS A 125 12.94 -12.64 -13.33
#